data_AF-A0AAP5JRW1-F1
#
_entry.id   AF-A0AAP5JRW1-F1
#
_cell.length_a   1.000
_cell.length_b   1.000
_cell.length_c   1.000
_cell.angle_alpha   90.00
_cell.angle_beta   90.00
_cell.angle_gamma   90.00
#
_symmetry.space_group_name_H-M   'P 1'
#
loop_
_entity.id
_entity.type
_entity.pdbx_description
1 polymer ?
#
loop_
_entity_poly.entity_id
_entity_poly.type
_entity_poly.pdbx_seq_one_letter_code
_entity_poly.pdbx_strand_id
1 'polypeptide(L)'
;MRKIPVTRTGKKDSDIILLPVDKVVKIEACQENSYLVHTLNETFHSCSTLEAWEEWLYEDGFRLISPGNLVNMNQVTRYNLEEGTVILGDPSAGRTKTAIASRVHQHHILKLLQMLRITNQEKQQGFSHHPESLKQMHALLAQNQNDPFLRSYAVIYALYERNRAEKRWEESEQKYKSLFEHNPDAICSFDRAGRFTKVNPAAERITGYSADELLDMSIEDLIEPAELEKWTKQFTLSLEGITSTDEVTFRNKEGQIRILSVVYVPIIIEQVIRGVYWIANDVTERKRAEELLIKSEKLSVVGQLAAGVAHEIRNPLTSLKGFVQLLQEKIDGYDTYLDIMVSELERINFIVSEFLVFAKPQRVHFQPKDLHQMLKNTVALLNTKAIMSNVEIKDEIQELLPLVFCDENQIKQVFINVLNNSIEAMPEGGTIRLGGNCKDGQVTLSFSDEGVGISENRLTRIGEPFYTTKEKGTGLGLMASYKIMENHKGQIKITSEVNKGTIVHLRFPVLSGQHSG
;
A
#
# COMPACT_ATOMS: atom_id res chain seq x y z
N MET A 1 6.72 20.79 44.61
CA MET A 1 7.00 20.60 46.06
C MET A 1 7.94 19.43 46.29
N ARG A 2 9.11 19.65 46.91
CA ARG A 2 10.01 18.60 47.43
C ARG A 2 10.61 19.07 48.76
N LYS A 3 10.50 18.23 49.80
CA LYS A 3 10.95 18.47 51.20
C LYS A 3 12.46 18.27 51.35
N ILE A 4 13.17 19.15 52.06
CA ILE A 4 14.37 18.79 52.84
C ILE A 4 14.51 19.73 54.08
N PRO A 5 15.31 19.42 55.11
CA PRO A 5 14.88 19.25 56.50
C PRO A 5 15.25 20.43 57.41
N VAL A 6 14.44 20.73 58.42
CA VAL A 6 14.82 21.73 59.43
C VAL A 6 15.09 21.04 60.77
N THR A 7 16.36 20.97 61.14
CA THR A 7 16.77 20.82 62.54
C THR A 7 17.37 22.12 63.02
N ARG A 8 16.69 22.85 63.93
CA ARG A 8 17.30 23.26 65.21
C ARG A 8 16.33 23.93 66.20
N THR A 9 16.57 23.58 67.46
CA THR A 9 16.36 24.32 68.72
C THR A 9 14.94 24.65 69.17
N GLY A 10 14.29 23.64 69.77
CA GLY A 10 13.81 23.79 71.16
C GLY A 10 12.58 24.64 71.45
N LYS A 11 11.75 25.00 70.46
CA LYS A 11 10.39 25.53 70.72
C LYS A 11 9.35 24.73 69.95
N LYS A 12 8.39 24.18 70.69
CA LYS A 12 7.21 23.46 70.17
C LYS A 12 6.19 24.46 69.65
N ASP A 13 5.52 24.05 68.58
CA ASP A 13 4.28 24.57 67.99
C ASP A 13 4.41 25.69 66.93
N SER A 14 4.66 25.27 65.69
CA SER A 14 4.30 26.01 64.48
C SER A 14 3.84 25.01 63.40
N ASP A 15 2.53 24.95 63.15
CA ASP A 15 1.95 24.10 62.09
C ASP A 15 2.36 24.63 60.70
N ILE A 16 3.11 23.83 59.94
CA ILE A 16 3.49 24.17 58.56
C ILE A 16 2.40 23.67 57.61
N ILE A 17 1.69 24.59 56.96
CA ILE A 17 0.71 24.31 55.91
C ILE A 17 1.35 24.50 54.54
N LEU A 18 1.23 23.51 53.66
CA LEU A 18 1.73 23.56 52.28
C LEU A 18 0.62 24.00 51.33
N LEU A 19 0.86 25.06 50.56
CA LEU A 19 -0.09 25.60 49.56
C LEU A 19 0.42 25.39 48.12
N PRO A 20 -0.45 24.97 47.19
CA PRO A 20 -0.15 24.97 45.75
C PRO A 20 0.10 26.39 45.22
N VAL A 21 1.15 26.55 44.42
CA VAL A 21 1.64 27.84 43.88
C VAL A 21 0.59 28.53 42.98
N ASP A 22 -0.17 27.75 42.23
CA ASP A 22 -1.25 28.20 41.34
C ASP A 22 -2.41 28.87 42.09
N LYS A 23 -2.54 28.63 43.40
CA LYS A 23 -3.58 29.23 44.25
C LYS A 23 -3.16 30.54 44.92
N VAL A 24 -1.88 30.92 44.81
CA VAL A 24 -1.31 32.10 45.45
C VAL A 24 -1.29 33.27 44.46
N VAL A 25 -1.80 34.41 44.91
CA VAL A 25 -2.07 35.59 44.06
C VAL A 25 -1.16 36.76 44.40
N LYS A 26 -0.96 37.02 45.70
CA LYS A 26 -0.07 38.08 46.22
C LYS A 26 0.61 37.58 47.49
N ILE A 27 1.86 37.95 47.72
CA ILE A 27 2.54 37.77 49.01
C ILE A 27 2.95 39.15 49.49
N GLU A 28 2.62 39.46 50.74
CA GLU A 28 2.79 40.78 51.33
C GLU A 28 3.57 40.74 52.64
N ALA A 29 4.60 41.57 52.75
CA ALA A 29 5.33 41.75 53.99
C ALA A 29 4.53 42.59 55.00
N CYS A 30 4.42 42.09 56.23
CA CYS A 30 3.83 42.77 57.38
C CYS A 30 4.93 43.25 58.36
N GLN A 31 4.55 44.04 59.36
CA GLN A 31 5.48 44.44 60.42
C GLN A 31 5.98 43.20 61.20
N GLU A 32 7.22 43.23 61.67
CA GLU A 32 7.89 42.13 62.41
C GLU A 32 8.30 40.88 61.61
N ASN A 33 8.80 41.02 60.37
CA ASN A 33 9.31 39.90 59.55
C ASN A 33 8.27 38.79 59.28
N SER A 34 6.99 39.13 59.35
CA SER A 34 5.89 38.23 59.04
C SER A 34 5.39 38.48 57.61
N TYR A 35 5.08 37.41 56.88
CA TYR A 35 4.57 37.49 55.50
C TYR A 35 3.18 36.92 55.40
N LEU A 36 2.31 37.62 54.68
CA LEU A 36 0.90 37.31 54.50
C LEU A 36 0.67 36.86 53.05
N VAL A 37 0.27 35.59 52.90
CA VAL A 37 0.00 34.98 51.60
C VAL A 37 -1.47 35.14 51.26
N HIS A 38 -1.76 35.79 50.13
CA HIS A 38 -3.10 36.02 49.63
C HIS A 38 -3.48 34.96 48.60
N THR A 39 -4.61 34.30 48.84
CA THR A 39 -5.27 33.39 47.90
C THR A 39 -6.60 33.97 47.41
N LEU A 40 -7.18 33.41 46.35
CA LEU A 40 -8.49 33.84 45.82
C LEU A 40 -9.67 33.57 46.77
N ASN A 41 -9.50 32.67 47.75
CA ASN A 41 -10.56 32.21 48.66
C ASN A 41 -10.43 32.75 50.11
N GLU A 42 -9.71 33.84 50.31
CA GLU A 42 -9.57 34.53 51.61
C GLU A 42 -8.95 33.70 52.76
N THR A 43 -8.14 32.68 52.44
CA THR A 43 -7.31 32.00 53.43
C THR A 43 -5.99 32.75 53.64
N PHE A 44 -5.74 33.16 54.89
CA PHE A 44 -4.58 33.93 55.33
C PHE A 44 -3.58 33.03 56.05
N HIS A 45 -2.30 33.13 55.66
CA HIS A 45 -1.24 32.36 56.29
C HIS A 45 -0.06 33.28 56.60
N SER A 46 0.42 33.23 57.85
CA SER A 46 1.60 33.95 58.33
C SER A 46 2.83 33.04 58.34
N CYS A 47 3.96 33.50 57.80
CA CYS A 47 5.25 32.80 57.89
C CYS A 47 6.38 33.78 58.23
N SER A 48 7.45 33.30 58.87
CA SER A 48 8.43 34.14 59.58
C SER A 48 9.74 34.45 58.84
N THR A 49 9.98 33.96 57.61
CA THR A 49 11.23 34.29 56.86
C THR A 49 11.09 34.16 55.34
N LEU A 50 11.49 35.22 54.58
CA LEU A 50 11.39 35.32 53.10
C LEU A 50 12.73 35.14 52.36
N GLU A 51 13.86 35.21 53.06
CA GLU A 51 15.19 35.24 52.42
C GLU A 51 15.55 33.96 51.63
N ALA A 52 14.81 32.86 51.82
CA ALA A 52 14.96 31.63 51.03
C ALA A 52 13.88 31.45 49.93
N TRP A 53 12.88 32.33 49.85
CA TRP A 53 11.72 32.18 48.96
C TRP A 53 11.82 33.02 47.69
N GLU A 54 12.54 34.15 47.71
CA GLU A 54 12.56 35.08 46.58
C GLU A 54 13.08 34.42 45.29
N GLU A 55 14.20 33.70 45.33
CA GLU A 55 14.76 33.00 44.15
C GLU A 55 13.81 31.92 43.61
N TRP A 56 13.12 31.18 44.47
CA TRP A 56 12.28 30.06 44.07
C TRP A 56 10.95 30.53 43.46
N LEU A 57 10.34 31.57 44.03
CA LEU A 57 9.09 32.15 43.52
C LEU A 57 9.25 32.81 42.13
N TYR A 58 10.46 33.20 41.73
CA TYR A 58 10.73 33.74 40.39
C TYR A 58 10.48 32.71 39.27
N GLU A 59 10.86 31.45 39.49
CA GLU A 59 10.66 30.33 38.55
C GLU A 59 9.16 30.04 38.33
N ASP A 60 8.37 30.25 39.38
CA ASP A 60 6.92 30.01 39.44
C ASP A 60 6.06 31.22 39.00
N GLY A 61 6.68 32.27 38.46
CA GLY A 61 5.98 33.40 37.83
C GLY A 61 5.67 34.59 38.76
N PHE A 62 6.20 34.63 39.99
CA PHE A 62 6.04 35.79 40.87
C PHE A 62 7.02 36.91 40.53
N ARG A 63 6.58 38.17 40.68
CA ARG A 63 7.39 39.38 40.43
C ARG A 63 7.21 40.40 41.54
N LEU A 64 8.31 41.08 41.87
CA LEU A 64 8.33 42.15 42.87
C LEU A 64 7.67 43.40 42.30
N ILE A 65 6.64 43.90 42.99
CA ILE A 65 5.91 45.12 42.60
C ILE A 65 6.16 46.29 43.55
N SER A 66 6.59 46.02 44.78
CA SER A 66 7.09 46.99 45.75
C SER A 66 8.01 46.28 46.75
N PRO A 67 8.77 47.02 47.60
CA PRO A 67 9.57 46.40 48.66
C PRO A 67 8.70 45.48 49.52
N GLY A 68 9.00 44.18 49.53
CA GLY A 68 8.27 43.17 50.29
C GLY A 68 6.92 42.70 49.69
N ASN A 69 6.57 43.06 48.46
CA ASN A 69 5.34 42.60 47.81
C ASN A 69 5.60 41.89 46.47
N LEU A 70 5.21 40.61 46.40
CA LEU A 70 5.32 39.76 45.22
C LEU A 70 3.92 39.46 44.65
N VAL A 71 3.80 39.49 43.32
CA VAL A 71 2.55 39.19 42.60
C VAL A 71 2.76 38.07 41.60
N ASN A 72 1.84 37.10 41.56
CA ASN A 72 1.85 36.05 40.57
C ASN A 72 1.40 36.59 39.21
N MET A 73 2.32 36.66 38.24
CA MET A 73 2.03 37.21 36.92
C MET A 73 1.05 36.37 36.11
N ASN A 74 0.93 35.08 36.42
CA ASN A 74 -0.03 34.19 35.76
C ASN A 74 -1.48 34.48 36.16
N GLN A 75 -1.69 35.23 37.25
CA GLN A 75 -3.01 35.60 37.77
C GLN A 75 -3.40 37.04 37.42
N VAL A 76 -2.60 37.76 36.62
CA VAL A 76 -2.86 39.16 36.23
C VAL A 76 -3.88 39.22 35.11
N THR A 77 -5.01 39.89 35.34
CA THR A 77 -6.08 40.04 34.34
C THR A 77 -6.10 41.43 33.71
N ARG A 78 -5.71 42.49 34.45
CA ARG A 78 -5.67 43.86 33.93
C ARG A 78 -4.64 44.71 34.68
N TYR A 79 -4.06 45.70 34.00
CA TYR A 79 -3.16 46.68 34.60
C TYR A 79 -3.68 48.10 34.36
N ASN A 80 -3.83 48.89 35.42
CA ASN A 80 -4.15 50.31 35.34
C ASN A 80 -2.84 51.12 35.38
N LEU A 81 -2.47 51.66 34.21
CA LEU A 81 -1.27 52.46 34.01
C LEU A 81 -1.27 53.81 34.74
N GLU A 82 -2.44 54.40 34.98
CA GLU A 82 -2.56 55.73 35.60
C GLU A 82 -2.41 55.67 37.12
N GLU A 83 -2.96 54.62 37.73
CA GLU A 83 -2.92 54.42 39.19
C GLU A 83 -1.79 53.51 39.64
N GLY A 84 -1.09 52.85 38.70
CA GLY A 84 -0.06 51.85 38.99
C GLY A 84 -0.64 50.61 39.68
N THR A 85 -1.87 50.22 39.36
CA THR A 85 -2.55 49.09 40.02
C THR A 85 -2.66 47.87 39.10
N VAL A 86 -2.48 46.68 39.67
CA VAL A 86 -2.61 45.39 38.98
C VAL A 86 -3.89 44.72 39.49
N ILE A 87 -4.78 44.32 38.59
CA ILE A 87 -5.96 43.52 38.88
C ILE A 87 -5.61 42.06 38.64
N LEU A 88 -5.84 41.25 39.67
CA LEU A 88 -5.55 39.83 39.71
C LEU A 88 -6.86 39.06 39.74
N GLY A 89 -6.97 37.96 39.00
CA GLY A 89 -8.19 37.16 38.97
C GLY A 89 -8.03 35.86 38.19
N ASP A 90 -8.92 34.91 38.47
CA ASP A 90 -9.04 33.66 37.74
C ASP A 90 -10.17 33.81 36.70
N PRO A 91 -9.89 33.62 35.39
CA PRO A 91 -10.89 33.70 34.33
C PRO A 91 -12.10 32.76 34.55
N SER A 92 -11.92 31.67 35.31
CA SER A 92 -12.95 30.65 35.54
C SER A 92 -13.84 30.91 36.77
N ALA A 93 -13.43 31.77 37.71
CA ALA A 93 -14.08 31.93 39.02
C ALA A 93 -14.74 33.30 39.27
N GLY A 94 -14.60 34.27 38.37
CA GLY A 94 -15.34 35.55 38.42
C GLY A 94 -15.00 36.49 39.59
N ARG A 95 -13.96 36.20 40.38
CA ARG A 95 -13.51 37.03 41.52
C ARG A 95 -12.19 37.72 41.19
N THR A 96 -12.06 38.99 41.56
CA THR A 96 -10.86 39.81 41.30
C THR A 96 -10.33 40.49 42.57
N LYS A 97 -9.02 40.76 42.62
CA LYS A 97 -8.32 41.51 43.67
C LYS A 97 -7.41 42.58 43.06
N THR A 98 -7.25 43.73 43.71
CA THR A 98 -6.40 44.83 43.24
C THR A 98 -5.14 44.95 44.10
N ALA A 99 -3.96 45.02 43.48
CA ALA A 99 -2.68 45.28 44.13
C ALA A 99 -2.08 46.60 43.62
N ILE A 100 -1.55 47.43 44.51
CA ILE A 100 -0.97 48.75 44.18
C ILE A 100 0.55 48.59 44.03
N ALA A 101 1.09 48.91 42.85
CA ALA A 101 2.52 48.95 42.58
C ALA A 101 3.04 50.38 42.80
N SER A 102 3.47 50.68 44.03
CA SER A 102 4.13 51.96 44.31
C SER A 102 5.54 51.96 43.69
N ARG A 103 5.68 52.73 42.59
CA ARG A 103 6.93 53.15 41.91
C ARG A 103 7.76 52.04 41.26
N VAL A 104 7.26 51.54 40.13
CA VAL A 104 8.11 51.16 39.00
C VAL A 104 8.01 52.29 37.98
N HIS A 105 9.13 52.92 37.62
CA HIS A 105 9.13 54.07 36.71
C HIS A 105 8.38 53.72 35.41
N GLN A 106 7.28 54.43 35.14
CA GLN A 106 6.41 54.32 33.97
C GLN A 106 7.21 54.26 32.65
N HIS A 107 8.34 54.96 32.59
CA HIS A 107 9.25 54.97 31.44
C HIS A 107 9.88 53.59 31.13
N HIS A 108 10.12 52.76 32.14
CA HIS A 108 10.72 51.43 31.97
C HIS A 108 9.72 50.39 31.47
N ILE A 109 8.48 50.44 31.97
CA ILE A 109 7.39 49.59 31.47
C ILE A 109 7.06 49.96 30.01
N LEU A 110 7.03 51.26 29.69
CA LEU A 110 6.79 51.73 28.33
C LEU A 110 7.89 51.30 27.35
N LYS A 111 9.17 51.35 27.74
CA LYS A 111 10.29 50.86 26.90
C LYS A 111 10.20 49.37 26.60
N LEU A 112 9.90 48.55 27.61
CA LEU A 112 9.73 47.10 27.45
C LEU A 112 8.53 46.75 26.57
N LEU A 113 7.41 47.43 26.76
CA LEU A 113 6.21 47.25 25.92
C LEU A 113 6.43 47.74 24.49
N GLN A 114 7.21 48.80 24.29
CA GLN A 114 7.55 49.33 22.97
C GLN A 114 8.49 48.38 22.22
N MET A 115 9.49 47.81 22.90
CA MET A 115 10.37 46.79 22.31
C MET A 115 9.61 45.50 21.97
N LEU A 116 8.75 45.01 22.87
CA LEU A 116 7.91 43.84 22.61
C LEU A 116 6.88 44.08 21.48
N ARG A 117 6.37 45.31 21.33
CA ARG A 117 5.48 45.69 20.20
C ARG A 117 6.22 45.70 18.86
N ILE A 118 7.44 46.23 18.81
CA ILE A 118 8.27 46.24 17.59
C ILE A 118 8.51 44.79 17.12
N THR A 119 8.89 43.89 18.03
CA THR A 119 9.12 42.48 17.70
C THR A 119 7.84 41.73 17.27
N ASN A 120 6.67 42.12 17.79
CA ASN A 120 5.39 41.55 17.37
C ASN A 120 4.89 42.09 16.01
N GLN A 121 5.18 43.36 15.67
CA GLN A 121 4.84 43.92 14.35
C GLN A 121 5.69 43.30 13.23
N GLU A 122 6.99 43.07 13.47
CA GLU A 122 7.87 42.39 12.51
C GLU A 122 7.44 40.92 12.27
N LYS A 123 6.89 40.26 13.29
CA LYS A 123 6.31 38.90 13.21
C LYS A 123 5.07 38.83 12.31
N GLN A 124 4.23 39.86 12.27
CA GLN A 124 3.01 39.85 11.45
C GLN A 124 3.30 40.04 9.95
N GLN A 125 4.47 40.59 9.60
CA GLN A 125 4.86 40.85 8.21
C GLN A 125 5.83 39.80 7.64
N GLY A 126 6.15 38.73 8.38
CA GLY A 126 6.93 37.60 7.86
C GLY A 126 8.42 37.86 7.60
N PHE A 127 8.99 38.96 8.11
CA PHE A 127 10.40 39.28 7.91
C PHE A 127 11.33 38.54 8.90
N SER A 128 12.47 38.04 8.40
CA SER A 128 13.53 37.45 9.22
C SER A 128 14.28 38.52 10.02
N HIS A 129 14.60 38.21 11.27
CA HIS A 129 15.37 39.03 12.21
C HIS A 129 16.53 39.82 11.56
N HIS A 130 16.40 41.15 11.45
CA HIS A 130 17.48 42.00 10.96
C HIS A 130 18.55 42.19 12.06
N PRO A 131 19.86 42.16 11.76
CA PRO A 131 20.96 42.28 12.73
C PRO A 131 21.03 43.63 13.49
N GLU A 132 20.25 44.63 13.09
CA GLU A 132 20.29 45.98 13.69
C GLU A 132 19.63 46.05 15.06
N SER A 133 18.55 45.29 15.31
CA SER A 133 17.90 45.25 16.63
C SER A 133 18.75 44.52 17.67
N LEU A 134 19.47 43.45 17.26
CA LEU A 134 20.50 42.79 18.07
C LEU A 134 21.72 43.69 18.31
N LYS A 135 22.17 44.46 17.31
CA LYS A 135 23.25 45.45 17.48
C LYS A 135 22.86 46.59 18.41
N GLN A 136 21.64 47.11 18.33
CA GLN A 136 21.13 48.13 19.26
C GLN A 136 21.01 47.58 20.68
N MET A 137 20.57 46.32 20.83
CA MET A 137 20.52 45.64 22.13
C MET A 137 21.91 45.40 22.72
N HIS A 138 22.87 44.94 21.91
CA HIS A 138 24.26 44.79 22.33
C HIS A 138 24.91 46.14 22.70
N ALA A 139 24.58 47.22 21.97
CA ALA A 139 25.05 48.57 22.28
C ALA A 139 24.48 49.10 23.61
N LEU A 140 23.20 48.83 23.90
CA LEU A 140 22.54 49.18 25.18
C LEU A 140 23.09 48.36 26.36
N LEU A 141 23.35 47.07 26.17
CA LEU A 141 23.98 46.20 27.17
C LEU A 141 25.44 46.60 27.45
N ALA A 142 26.16 47.08 26.43
CA ALA A 142 27.54 47.54 26.56
C ALA A 142 27.66 48.89 27.32
N GLN A 143 26.66 49.77 27.22
CA GLN A 143 26.67 51.08 27.87
C GLN A 143 26.33 51.05 29.38
N ASN A 144 25.65 50.03 29.88
CA ASN A 144 25.18 49.95 31.28
C ASN A 144 25.40 48.56 31.90
N GLN A 145 26.65 48.12 31.99
CA GLN A 145 27.02 46.77 32.48
C GLN A 145 26.68 46.50 33.97
N ASN A 146 26.44 47.54 34.76
CA ASN A 146 26.14 47.43 36.20
C ASN A 146 24.64 47.56 36.54
N ASP A 147 23.75 47.66 35.56
CA ASP A 147 22.32 47.67 35.82
C ASP A 147 21.81 46.22 36.01
N PRO A 148 21.39 45.83 37.23
CA PRO A 148 20.88 44.49 37.50
C PRO A 148 19.68 44.11 36.60
N PHE A 149 18.92 45.11 36.14
CA PHE A 149 17.74 44.94 35.31
C PHE A 149 18.07 44.51 33.88
N LEU A 150 19.11 45.11 33.27
CA LEU A 150 19.59 44.75 31.94
C LEU A 150 20.12 43.31 31.91
N ARG A 151 20.71 42.83 33.01
CA ARG A 151 21.13 41.44 33.18
C ARG A 151 19.93 40.50 33.27
N SER A 152 18.93 40.82 34.08
CA SER A 152 17.70 40.02 34.18
C SER A 152 16.95 39.95 32.84
N TYR A 153 16.86 41.05 32.10
CA TYR A 153 16.23 41.05 30.77
C TYR A 153 17.01 40.19 29.76
N ALA A 154 18.34 40.29 29.72
CA ALA A 154 19.16 39.48 28.81
C ALA A 154 19.03 37.97 29.09
N VAL A 155 18.97 37.58 30.37
CA VAL A 155 18.75 36.18 30.77
C VAL A 155 17.34 35.71 30.37
N ILE A 156 16.30 36.52 30.61
CA ILE A 156 14.93 36.20 30.23
C ILE A 156 14.79 36.05 28.71
N TYR A 157 15.41 36.94 27.93
CA TYR A 157 15.38 36.88 26.47
C TYR A 157 16.12 35.64 25.94
N ALA A 158 17.28 35.30 26.50
CA ALA A 158 18.02 34.09 26.13
C ALA A 158 17.24 32.81 26.44
N LEU A 159 16.59 32.73 27.61
CA LEU A 159 15.73 31.60 27.98
C LEU A 159 14.48 31.50 27.08
N TYR A 160 13.86 32.63 26.74
CA TYR A 160 12.71 32.66 25.83
C TYR A 160 13.08 32.17 24.43
N GLU A 161 14.19 32.65 23.85
CA GLU A 161 14.63 32.21 22.51
C GLU A 161 15.06 30.74 22.52
N ARG A 162 15.70 30.26 23.59
CA ARG A 162 16.00 28.82 23.75
C ARG A 162 14.73 27.97 23.79
N ASN A 163 13.78 28.28 24.66
CA ASN A 163 12.52 27.52 24.77
C ASN A 163 11.73 27.55 23.46
N ARG A 164 11.77 28.66 22.73
CA ARG A 164 11.14 28.79 21.41
C ARG A 164 11.85 27.95 20.35
N ALA A 165 13.18 27.86 20.39
CA ALA A 165 13.95 27.00 19.50
C ALA A 165 13.68 25.52 19.80
N GLU A 166 13.64 25.13 21.08
CA GLU A 166 13.27 23.77 21.53
C GLU A 166 11.86 23.41 21.07
N LYS A 167 10.87 24.29 21.28
CA LYS A 167 9.50 24.03 20.81
C LYS A 167 9.39 23.91 19.29
N ARG A 168 10.10 24.74 18.53
CA ARG A 168 10.15 24.64 17.06
C ARG A 168 10.79 23.35 16.60
N TRP A 169 11.83 22.91 17.30
CA TRP A 169 12.48 21.63 17.07
C TRP A 169 11.50 20.49 17.30
N GLU A 170 10.83 20.46 18.46
CA GLU A 170 9.80 19.45 18.79
C GLU A 170 8.67 19.42 17.76
N GLU A 171 8.12 20.58 17.38
CA GLU A 171 7.07 20.66 16.36
C GLU A 171 7.55 20.14 14.99
N SER A 172 8.79 20.40 14.60
CA SER A 172 9.38 19.89 13.36
C SER A 172 9.62 18.39 13.42
N GLU A 173 10.11 17.88 14.56
CA GLU A 173 10.35 16.45 14.79
C GLU A 173 9.04 15.66 14.76
N GLN A 174 7.99 16.17 15.40
CA GLN A 174 6.65 15.56 15.36
C GLN A 174 6.08 15.51 13.95
N LYS A 175 6.23 16.57 13.16
CA LYS A 175 5.80 16.59 11.74
C LYS A 175 6.54 15.56 10.91
N TYR A 176 7.86 15.47 11.06
CA TYR A 176 8.67 14.47 10.37
C TYR A 176 8.25 13.05 10.76
N LYS A 177 8.08 12.78 12.06
CA LYS A 177 7.65 11.49 12.58
C LYS A 177 6.29 11.09 12.00
N SER A 178 5.32 12.00 12.01
CA SER A 178 4.00 11.76 11.43
C SER A 178 4.05 11.46 9.93
N LEU A 179 4.87 12.18 9.16
CA LEU A 179 5.02 11.93 7.72
C LEU A 179 5.70 10.59 7.44
N PHE A 180 6.66 10.19 8.25
CA PHE A 180 7.39 8.94 8.11
C PHE A 180 6.51 7.73 8.49
N GLU A 181 5.88 7.78 9.68
CA GLU A 181 5.08 6.67 10.23
C GLU A 181 3.77 6.43 9.49
N HIS A 182 3.12 7.49 9.00
CA HIS A 182 1.83 7.39 8.33
C HIS A 182 1.92 7.49 6.80
N ASN A 183 3.13 7.44 6.23
CA ASN A 183 3.26 7.38 4.77
C ASN A 183 2.66 6.07 4.23
N PRO A 184 1.84 6.10 3.17
CA PRO A 184 1.40 4.88 2.50
C PRO A 184 2.54 4.15 1.79
N ASP A 185 3.55 4.88 1.30
CA ASP A 185 4.71 4.31 0.63
C ASP A 185 5.73 3.80 1.65
N ALA A 186 6.43 2.73 1.30
CA ALA A 186 7.53 2.21 2.10
C ALA A 186 8.68 3.21 2.07
N ILE A 187 9.14 3.63 3.25
CA ILE A 187 10.30 4.49 3.41
C ILE A 187 11.34 3.76 4.23
N CYS A 188 12.52 3.56 3.63
CA CYS A 188 13.70 3.01 4.28
C CYS A 188 14.85 4.01 4.15
N SER A 189 15.77 4.04 5.11
CA SER A 189 17.04 4.74 4.96
C SER A 189 18.20 3.78 5.11
N PHE A 190 19.23 3.99 4.32
CA PHE A 190 20.46 3.20 4.32
C PHE A 190 21.65 4.05 4.74
N ASP A 191 22.59 3.45 5.46
CA ASP A 191 23.93 4.03 5.63
C ASP A 191 24.74 3.93 4.32
N ARG A 192 25.95 4.49 4.29
CA ARG A 192 26.83 4.43 3.10
C ARG A 192 27.27 3.01 2.71
N ALA A 193 27.07 2.02 3.59
CA ALA A 193 27.40 0.63 3.35
C ALA A 193 26.18 -0.20 2.90
N GLY A 194 25.01 0.43 2.73
CA GLY A 194 23.79 -0.25 2.29
C GLY A 194 23.01 -0.96 3.41
N ARG A 195 23.35 -0.74 4.67
CA ARG A 195 22.58 -1.31 5.82
C ARG A 195 21.40 -0.43 6.16
N PHE A 196 20.28 -1.05 6.51
CA PHE A 196 19.10 -0.34 6.98
C PHE A 196 19.41 0.43 8.27
N THR A 197 18.92 1.67 8.34
CA THR A 197 19.10 2.56 9.51
C THR A 197 17.76 3.01 10.09
N LYS A 198 16.73 3.15 9.24
CA LYS A 198 15.33 3.36 9.64
C LYS A 198 14.41 2.74 8.61
N VAL A 199 13.25 2.29 9.08
CA VAL A 199 12.17 1.75 8.25
C VAL A 199 10.83 2.21 8.83
N ASN A 200 9.85 2.48 7.97
CA ASN A 200 8.51 2.87 8.39
C ASN A 200 7.54 1.67 8.39
N PRO A 201 6.34 1.80 9.00
CA PRO A 201 5.36 0.72 9.05
C PRO A 201 4.89 0.23 7.66
N ALA A 202 4.93 1.09 6.63
CA ALA A 202 4.59 0.66 5.27
C ALA A 202 5.63 -0.31 4.69
N ALA A 203 6.92 -0.11 4.98
CA ALA A 203 7.98 -1.03 4.60
C ALA A 203 7.79 -2.41 5.26
N GLU A 204 7.40 -2.45 6.54
CA GLU A 204 7.10 -3.72 7.22
C GLU A 204 5.94 -4.47 6.55
N ARG A 205 4.86 -3.76 6.21
CA ARG A 205 3.70 -4.36 5.52
C ARG A 205 4.02 -4.90 4.13
N ILE A 206 4.81 -4.17 3.35
CA ILE A 206 5.14 -4.55 1.96
C ILE A 206 6.13 -5.73 1.94
N THR A 207 7.14 -5.69 2.81
CA THR A 207 8.20 -6.72 2.86
C THR A 207 7.79 -7.95 3.66
N GLY A 208 6.89 -7.79 4.64
CA GLY A 208 6.48 -8.83 5.58
C GLY A 208 7.46 -9.04 6.73
N TYR A 209 8.55 -8.29 6.80
CA TYR A 209 9.53 -8.32 7.89
C TYR A 209 9.24 -7.21 8.89
N SER A 210 9.51 -7.46 10.16
CA SER A 210 9.45 -6.43 11.20
C SER A 210 10.61 -5.44 11.06
N ALA A 211 10.46 -4.26 11.67
CA ALA A 211 11.49 -3.23 11.64
C ALA A 211 12.82 -3.73 12.20
N ASP A 212 12.80 -4.48 13.31
CA ASP A 212 13.99 -5.04 13.94
C ASP A 212 14.68 -6.06 13.02
N GLU A 213 13.90 -6.94 12.36
CA GLU A 213 14.44 -7.88 11.37
C GLU A 213 15.09 -7.14 10.19
N LEU A 214 14.43 -6.10 9.66
CA LEU A 214 14.96 -5.32 8.54
C LEU A 214 16.26 -4.58 8.91
N LEU A 215 16.38 -4.10 10.14
CA LEU A 215 17.58 -3.41 10.63
C LEU A 215 18.79 -4.36 10.76
N ASP A 216 18.55 -5.66 10.97
CA ASP A 216 19.59 -6.69 11.01
C ASP A 216 19.92 -7.30 9.64
N MET A 217 19.13 -6.99 8.61
CA MET A 217 19.31 -7.50 7.24
C MET A 217 20.15 -6.56 6.35
N SER A 218 20.71 -7.13 5.28
CA SER A 218 21.21 -6.38 4.13
C SER A 218 20.16 -6.32 3.02
N ILE A 219 20.24 -5.33 2.15
CA ILE A 219 19.38 -5.29 0.96
C ILE A 219 19.56 -6.52 0.07
N GLU A 220 20.76 -7.11 0.06
CA GLU A 220 21.12 -8.33 -0.66
C GLU A 220 20.26 -9.53 -0.25
N ASP A 221 19.74 -9.53 0.98
CA ASP A 221 18.87 -10.59 1.49
C ASP A 221 17.42 -10.45 0.99
N LEU A 222 17.02 -9.25 0.52
CA LEU A 222 15.66 -8.96 0.07
C LEU A 222 15.48 -9.00 -1.46
N ILE A 223 16.50 -8.61 -2.22
CA ILE A 223 16.41 -8.51 -3.68
C ILE A 223 16.99 -9.75 -4.37
N GLU A 224 16.40 -10.15 -5.49
CA GLU A 224 16.93 -11.29 -6.25
C GLU A 224 18.32 -10.97 -6.81
N PRO A 225 19.23 -11.98 -6.96
CA PRO A 225 20.59 -11.75 -7.46
C PRO A 225 20.64 -11.02 -8.81
N ALA A 226 19.63 -11.20 -9.66
CA ALA A 226 19.52 -10.53 -10.96
C ALA A 226 19.24 -9.01 -10.85
N GLU A 227 18.66 -8.56 -9.75
CA GLU A 227 18.32 -7.14 -9.49
C GLU A 227 19.40 -6.42 -8.67
N LEU A 228 20.35 -7.16 -8.08
CA LEU A 228 21.42 -6.60 -7.25
C LEU A 228 22.36 -5.65 -8.01
N GLU A 229 22.64 -5.95 -9.28
CA GLU A 229 23.49 -5.08 -10.13
C GLU A 229 22.82 -3.72 -10.36
N LYS A 230 21.51 -3.72 -10.64
CA LYS A 230 20.73 -2.49 -10.81
C LYS A 230 20.70 -1.70 -9.52
N TRP A 231 20.40 -2.36 -8.39
CA TRP A 231 20.39 -1.71 -7.09
C TRP A 231 21.74 -1.03 -6.80
N THR A 232 22.85 -1.76 -6.97
CA THR A 232 24.20 -1.25 -6.71
C THR A 232 24.50 0.00 -7.55
N LYS A 233 24.11 -0.02 -8.83
CA LYS A 233 24.27 1.12 -9.73
C LYS A 233 23.48 2.33 -9.25
N GLN A 234 22.19 2.17 -8.94
CA GLN A 234 21.33 3.29 -8.49
C GLN A 234 21.77 3.84 -7.13
N PHE A 235 22.15 2.94 -6.21
CA PHE A 235 22.65 3.30 -4.90
C PHE A 235 23.93 4.13 -5.00
N THR A 236 24.86 3.75 -5.88
CA THR A 236 26.10 4.49 -6.13
C THR A 236 25.82 5.90 -6.67
N LEU A 237 24.91 6.02 -7.65
CA LEU A 237 24.49 7.33 -8.17
C LEU A 237 23.90 8.22 -7.07
N SER A 238 23.13 7.64 -6.15
CA SER A 238 22.60 8.39 -5.01
C SER A 238 23.69 8.82 -4.03
N LEU A 239 24.73 7.99 -3.82
CA LEU A 239 25.91 8.38 -3.04
C LEU A 239 26.76 9.49 -3.70
N GLU A 240 26.57 9.75 -5.00
CA GLU A 240 27.12 10.92 -5.71
C GLU A 240 26.21 12.15 -5.66
N GLY A 241 25.04 12.04 -5.01
CA GLY A 241 24.07 13.12 -4.84
C GLY A 241 22.99 13.18 -5.92
N ILE A 242 22.89 12.16 -6.78
CA ILE A 242 21.91 12.10 -7.86
C ILE A 242 20.66 11.37 -7.39
N THR A 243 19.49 12.00 -7.57
CA THR A 243 18.21 11.31 -7.36
C THR A 243 17.86 10.48 -8.59
N SER A 244 17.51 9.22 -8.39
CA SER A 244 17.14 8.31 -9.48
C SER A 244 15.91 7.48 -9.13
N THR A 245 15.31 6.87 -10.14
CA THR A 245 14.14 6.01 -10.01
C THR A 245 14.38 4.68 -10.70
N ASP A 246 13.84 3.62 -10.13
CA ASP A 246 13.89 2.27 -10.73
C ASP A 246 12.62 1.48 -10.42
N GLU A 247 12.39 0.40 -11.16
CA GLU A 247 11.39 -0.61 -10.82
C GLU A 247 12.10 -1.89 -10.38
N VAL A 248 11.81 -2.33 -9.16
CA VAL A 248 12.43 -3.51 -8.55
C VAL A 248 11.38 -4.56 -8.30
N THR A 249 11.69 -5.80 -8.70
CA THR A 249 10.87 -6.97 -8.35
C THR A 249 11.55 -7.71 -7.22
N PHE A 250 10.80 -8.02 -6.17
CA PHE A 250 11.33 -8.79 -5.03
C PHE A 250 10.29 -9.74 -4.47
N ARG A 251 10.75 -10.66 -3.62
CA ARG A 251 9.92 -11.64 -2.95
C ARG A 251 9.77 -11.27 -1.48
N ASN A 252 8.54 -11.09 -1.02
CA ASN A 252 8.27 -10.81 0.39
C ASN A 252 8.48 -12.07 1.26
N LYS A 253 8.42 -11.93 2.58
CA LYS A 253 8.59 -13.03 3.55
C LYS A 253 7.65 -14.23 3.32
N GLU A 254 6.45 -13.98 2.77
CA GLU A 254 5.45 -15.01 2.45
C GLU A 254 5.68 -15.69 1.08
N GLY A 255 6.73 -15.30 0.35
CA GLY A 255 7.05 -15.86 -0.95
C GLY A 255 6.32 -15.22 -2.13
N GLN A 256 5.53 -14.16 -1.91
CA GLN A 256 4.80 -13.45 -2.95
C GLN A 256 5.71 -12.48 -3.69
N ILE A 257 5.55 -12.43 -5.02
CA ILE A 257 6.27 -11.49 -5.89
C ILE A 257 5.59 -10.13 -5.80
N ARG A 258 6.38 -9.10 -5.52
CA ARG A 258 5.97 -7.69 -5.45
C ARG A 258 6.82 -6.86 -6.42
N ILE A 259 6.17 -5.91 -7.08
CA ILE A 259 6.79 -4.96 -8.00
C ILE A 259 6.72 -3.58 -7.35
N LEU A 260 7.89 -3.01 -7.05
CA LEU A 260 8.01 -1.70 -6.41
C LEU A 260 8.54 -0.68 -7.42
N SER A 261 7.91 0.48 -7.48
CA SER A 261 8.48 1.67 -8.10
C SER A 261 9.22 2.44 -7.02
N VAL A 262 10.53 2.60 -7.18
CA VAL A 262 11.42 3.06 -6.12
C VAL A 262 12.16 4.33 -6.52
N VAL A 263 12.24 5.28 -5.60
CA VAL A 263 13.03 6.50 -5.71
C VAL A 263 14.19 6.46 -4.71
N TYR A 264 15.41 6.70 -5.21
CA TYR A 264 16.64 6.79 -4.43
C TYR A 264 16.95 8.27 -4.17
N VAL A 265 16.87 8.71 -2.92
CA VAL A 265 17.06 10.13 -2.55
C VAL A 265 18.28 10.26 -1.62
N PRO A 266 19.30 11.05 -1.95
CA PRO A 266 20.48 11.22 -1.11
C PRO A 266 20.14 11.94 0.21
N ILE A 267 20.70 11.45 1.32
CA ILE A 267 20.60 12.09 2.63
C ILE A 267 21.80 13.02 2.81
N ILE A 268 21.59 14.32 2.58
CA ILE A 268 22.64 15.35 2.65
C ILE A 268 22.51 16.11 3.97
N ILE A 269 23.51 15.98 4.84
CA ILE A 269 23.60 16.71 6.12
C ILE A 269 24.93 17.44 6.14
N GLU A 270 24.92 18.76 6.36
CA GLU A 270 26.12 19.60 6.34
C GLU A 270 26.96 19.46 5.05
N GLN A 271 26.28 19.37 3.90
CA GLN A 271 26.88 19.12 2.57
C GLN A 271 27.59 17.76 2.41
N VAL A 272 27.44 16.85 3.37
CA VAL A 272 27.97 15.50 3.31
C VAL A 272 26.84 14.49 3.12
N ILE A 273 27.00 13.59 2.15
CA ILE A 273 26.07 12.48 1.95
C ILE A 273 26.28 11.45 3.05
N ARG A 274 25.29 11.30 3.92
CA ARG A 274 25.30 10.39 5.08
C ARG A 274 24.66 9.04 4.78
N GLY A 275 23.86 8.96 3.72
CA GLY A 275 23.10 7.77 3.37
C GLY A 275 22.14 8.03 2.22
N VAL A 276 21.21 7.10 2.02
CA VAL A 276 20.22 7.13 0.94
C VAL A 276 18.85 6.77 1.50
N TYR A 277 17.83 7.56 1.19
CA TYR A 277 16.44 7.16 1.36
C TYR A 277 15.98 6.34 0.16
N TRP A 278 15.22 5.30 0.47
CA TRP A 278 14.42 4.52 -0.47
C TRP A 278 12.97 4.84 -0.20
N ILE A 279 12.27 5.35 -1.21
CA ILE A 279 10.83 5.57 -1.16
C ILE A 279 10.21 4.67 -2.22
N ALA A 280 9.47 3.66 -1.78
CA ALA A 280 8.98 2.59 -2.63
C ALA A 280 7.46 2.49 -2.58
N ASN A 281 6.84 2.54 -3.76
CA ASN A 281 5.41 2.38 -3.96
C ASN A 281 5.12 0.99 -4.56
N ASP A 282 4.21 0.23 -3.95
CA ASP A 282 3.78 -1.08 -4.47
C ASP A 282 2.84 -0.89 -5.67
N VAL A 283 3.36 -1.20 -6.87
CA VAL A 283 2.65 -1.08 -8.14
C VAL A 283 2.19 -2.44 -8.69
N THR A 284 2.25 -3.50 -7.87
CA THR A 284 1.96 -4.89 -8.27
C THR A 284 0.57 -5.03 -8.88
N GLU A 285 -0.46 -4.57 -8.17
CA GLU A 285 -1.85 -4.70 -8.63
C GLU A 285 -2.13 -3.86 -9.88
N ARG A 286 -1.53 -2.66 -9.96
CA ARG A 286 -1.65 -1.80 -11.14
C ARG A 286 -1.04 -2.47 -12.37
N LYS A 287 0.18 -3.02 -12.27
CA LYS A 287 0.85 -3.71 -13.38
C LYS A 287 0.09 -4.97 -13.80
N ARG A 288 -0.43 -5.75 -12.85
CA ARG A 288 -1.29 -6.91 -13.15
C ARG A 288 -2.54 -6.52 -13.94
N ALA A 289 -3.20 -5.43 -13.53
CA ALA A 289 -4.37 -4.92 -14.24
C ALA A 289 -4.01 -4.42 -15.65
N GLU A 290 -2.91 -3.68 -15.81
CA GLU A 290 -2.41 -3.23 -17.11
C GLU A 290 -2.09 -4.41 -18.03
N GLU A 291 -1.42 -5.45 -17.55
CA GLU A 291 -1.15 -6.66 -18.34
C GLU A 291 -2.43 -7.38 -18.78
N LEU A 292 -3.42 -7.49 -17.90
CA LEU A 292 -4.71 -8.10 -18.22
C LEU A 292 -5.46 -7.28 -19.28
N LEU A 293 -5.43 -5.96 -19.18
CA LEU A 293 -6.01 -5.05 -20.17
C LEU A 293 -5.32 -5.21 -21.53
N ILE A 294 -3.99 -5.18 -21.57
CA ILE A 294 -3.21 -5.36 -22.82
C ILE A 294 -3.52 -6.73 -23.45
N LYS A 295 -3.58 -7.80 -22.65
CA LYS A 295 -3.98 -9.13 -23.14
C LYS A 295 -5.39 -9.10 -23.71
N SER A 296 -6.34 -8.47 -23.03
CA SER A 296 -7.73 -8.34 -23.49
C SER A 296 -7.84 -7.53 -24.79
N GLU A 297 -7.14 -6.40 -24.90
CA GLU A 297 -7.12 -5.57 -26.12
C GLU A 297 -6.55 -6.32 -27.31
N LYS A 298 -5.41 -6.99 -27.14
CA LYS A 298 -4.80 -7.83 -28.19
C LYS A 298 -5.78 -8.89 -28.69
N LEU A 299 -6.49 -9.55 -27.78
CA LEU A 299 -7.50 -10.56 -28.14
C LEU A 299 -8.72 -9.95 -28.83
N SER A 300 -9.16 -8.76 -28.42
CA SER A 300 -10.29 -8.06 -29.03
C SER A 300 -10.00 -7.66 -30.48
N VAL A 301 -8.80 -7.15 -30.76
CA VAL A 301 -8.36 -6.78 -32.13
C VAL A 301 -8.32 -8.02 -33.03
N VAL A 302 -7.77 -9.13 -32.53
CA VAL A 302 -7.79 -10.41 -33.26
C VAL A 302 -9.22 -10.85 -33.55
N GLY A 303 -10.13 -10.74 -32.58
CA GLY A 303 -11.53 -11.09 -32.76
C GLY A 303 -12.29 -10.25 -33.80
N GLN A 304 -12.06 -8.93 -33.85
CA GLN A 304 -12.74 -8.08 -34.84
C GLN A 304 -12.32 -8.39 -36.28
N LEU A 305 -11.05 -8.71 -36.51
CA LEU A 305 -10.53 -9.05 -37.83
C LEU A 305 -10.82 -10.51 -38.22
N ALA A 306 -10.97 -11.41 -37.22
CA ALA A 306 -11.13 -12.84 -37.46
C ALA A 306 -12.36 -13.21 -38.29
N ALA A 307 -13.51 -12.56 -38.07
CA ALA A 307 -14.74 -12.90 -38.83
C ALA A 307 -14.60 -12.62 -40.33
N GLY A 308 -14.08 -11.44 -40.70
CA GLY A 308 -13.92 -11.05 -42.10
C GLY A 308 -12.89 -11.94 -42.81
N VAL A 309 -11.70 -12.07 -42.22
CA VAL A 309 -10.60 -12.88 -42.76
C VAL A 309 -11.01 -14.36 -42.90
N ALA A 310 -11.72 -14.92 -41.91
CA ALA A 310 -12.15 -16.31 -41.98
C ALA A 310 -13.18 -16.56 -43.08
N HIS A 311 -14.13 -15.66 -43.29
CA HIS A 311 -15.06 -15.75 -44.41
C HIS A 311 -14.33 -15.65 -45.76
N GLU A 312 -13.37 -14.73 -45.88
CA GLU A 312 -12.56 -14.56 -47.09
C GLU A 312 -11.63 -15.75 -47.38
N ILE A 313 -11.15 -16.46 -46.36
CA ILE A 313 -10.37 -17.70 -46.52
C ILE A 313 -11.27 -18.90 -46.84
N ARG A 314 -12.45 -19.01 -46.21
CA ARG A 314 -13.36 -20.15 -46.41
C ARG A 314 -13.86 -20.22 -47.86
N ASN A 315 -14.08 -19.07 -48.49
CA ASN A 315 -14.59 -19.01 -49.87
C ASN A 315 -13.66 -19.70 -50.90
N PRO A 316 -12.37 -19.32 -51.04
CA PRO A 316 -11.45 -19.99 -51.96
C PRO A 316 -11.19 -21.45 -51.56
N LEU A 317 -11.13 -21.77 -50.25
CA LEU A 317 -10.95 -23.17 -49.81
C LEU A 317 -12.13 -24.06 -50.21
N THR A 318 -13.36 -23.53 -50.14
CA THR A 318 -14.56 -24.27 -50.55
C THR A 318 -14.52 -24.57 -52.05
N SER A 319 -14.14 -23.57 -52.86
CA SER A 319 -13.98 -23.74 -54.32
C SER A 319 -12.86 -24.73 -54.65
N LEU A 320 -11.70 -24.63 -54.01
CA LEU A 320 -10.58 -25.56 -54.19
C LEU A 320 -10.97 -26.99 -53.81
N LYS A 321 -11.66 -27.17 -52.68
CA LYS A 321 -12.14 -28.49 -52.25
C LYS A 321 -13.10 -29.08 -53.29
N GLY A 322 -14.03 -28.27 -53.81
CA GLY A 322 -14.93 -28.68 -54.88
C GLY A 322 -14.21 -29.13 -56.15
N PHE A 323 -13.18 -28.40 -56.59
CA PHE A 323 -12.39 -28.80 -57.76
C PHE A 323 -11.57 -30.07 -57.53
N VAL A 324 -10.95 -30.22 -56.35
CA VAL A 324 -10.20 -31.44 -56.01
C VAL A 324 -11.13 -32.66 -55.98
N GLN A 325 -12.32 -32.53 -55.39
CA GLN A 325 -13.33 -33.60 -55.38
C GLN A 325 -13.81 -33.96 -56.79
N LEU A 326 -14.03 -32.97 -57.67
CA LEU A 326 -14.37 -33.22 -59.08
C LEU A 326 -13.23 -33.89 -59.86
N LEU A 327 -11.97 -33.62 -59.50
CA LEU A 327 -10.81 -34.29 -60.10
C LEU A 327 -10.68 -35.73 -59.61
N GLN A 328 -10.99 -36.01 -58.34
CA GLN A 328 -11.04 -37.38 -57.79
C GLN A 328 -12.05 -38.26 -58.54
N GLU A 329 -13.18 -37.71 -58.95
CA GLU A 329 -14.17 -38.48 -59.74
C GLU A 329 -13.77 -38.71 -61.21
N LYS A 330 -12.80 -37.94 -61.74
CA LYS A 330 -12.48 -37.92 -63.18
C LYS A 330 -11.12 -38.47 -63.56
N ILE A 331 -10.18 -38.57 -62.61
CA ILE A 331 -8.79 -38.93 -62.88
C ILE A 331 -8.38 -40.10 -61.99
N ASP A 332 -8.18 -41.26 -62.61
CA ASP A 332 -7.64 -42.44 -61.93
C ASP A 332 -6.12 -42.35 -61.77
N GLY A 333 -5.60 -42.84 -60.64
CA GLY A 333 -4.15 -43.00 -60.40
C GLY A 333 -3.46 -41.83 -59.67
N TYR A 334 -4.21 -40.79 -59.29
CA TYR A 334 -3.72 -39.68 -58.47
C TYR A 334 -4.39 -39.59 -57.09
N ASP A 335 -5.13 -40.64 -56.68
CA ASP A 335 -5.94 -40.68 -55.46
C ASP A 335 -5.15 -40.24 -54.23
N THR A 336 -3.93 -40.76 -54.05
CA THR A 336 -3.05 -40.40 -52.94
C THR A 336 -2.75 -38.89 -52.87
N TYR A 337 -2.49 -38.24 -54.02
CA TYR A 337 -2.19 -36.82 -54.04
C TYR A 337 -3.44 -35.97 -53.79
N LEU A 338 -4.57 -36.39 -54.35
CA LEU A 338 -5.85 -35.70 -54.17
C LEU A 338 -6.35 -35.83 -52.73
N ASP A 339 -6.19 -36.99 -52.09
CA ASP A 339 -6.51 -37.20 -50.69
C ASP A 339 -5.66 -36.34 -49.76
N ILE A 340 -4.35 -36.22 -50.03
CA ILE A 340 -3.47 -35.31 -49.29
C ILE A 340 -3.97 -33.86 -49.44
N MET A 341 -4.31 -33.42 -50.65
CA MET A 341 -4.84 -32.07 -50.89
C MET A 341 -6.15 -31.82 -50.15
N VAL A 342 -7.10 -32.76 -50.19
CA VAL A 342 -8.35 -32.66 -49.43
C VAL A 342 -8.07 -32.56 -47.94
N SER A 343 -7.17 -33.40 -47.41
CA SER A 343 -6.82 -33.40 -45.99
C SER A 343 -6.20 -32.07 -45.52
N GLU A 344 -5.35 -31.45 -46.34
CA GLU A 344 -4.76 -30.14 -46.01
C GLU A 344 -5.79 -29.00 -46.14
N LEU A 345 -6.71 -29.06 -47.12
CA LEU A 345 -7.83 -28.10 -47.20
C LEU A 345 -8.77 -28.21 -46.00
N GLU A 346 -9.05 -29.43 -45.54
CA GLU A 346 -9.83 -29.67 -44.32
C GLU A 346 -9.10 -29.18 -43.08
N ARG A 347 -7.78 -29.40 -43.01
CA ARG A 347 -6.94 -28.87 -41.94
C ARG A 347 -6.99 -27.35 -41.89
N ILE A 348 -6.84 -26.65 -43.01
CA ILE A 348 -6.91 -25.18 -43.03
C ILE A 348 -8.31 -24.72 -42.58
N ASN A 349 -9.39 -25.36 -43.06
CA ASN A 349 -10.75 -25.03 -42.62
C ASN A 349 -10.96 -25.23 -41.11
N PHE A 350 -10.35 -26.27 -40.55
CA PHE A 350 -10.37 -26.51 -39.11
C PHE A 350 -9.66 -25.38 -38.35
N ILE A 351 -8.44 -24.99 -38.76
CA ILE A 351 -7.67 -23.89 -38.15
C ILE A 351 -8.46 -22.57 -38.21
N VAL A 352 -9.06 -22.26 -39.36
CA VAL A 352 -9.89 -21.06 -39.54
C VAL A 352 -11.11 -21.09 -38.61
N SER A 353 -11.69 -22.27 -38.39
CA SER A 353 -12.82 -22.44 -37.49
C SER A 353 -12.42 -22.30 -36.01
N GLU A 354 -11.25 -22.80 -35.61
CA GLU A 354 -10.68 -22.53 -34.27
C GLU A 354 -10.42 -21.04 -34.06
N PHE A 355 -9.90 -20.37 -35.09
CA PHE A 355 -9.64 -18.93 -35.06
C PHE A 355 -10.93 -18.08 -34.98
N LEU A 356 -12.02 -18.55 -35.59
CA LEU A 356 -13.32 -17.88 -35.57
C LEU A 356 -13.99 -17.82 -34.20
N VAL A 357 -13.64 -18.72 -33.27
CA VAL A 357 -14.17 -18.70 -31.90
C VAL A 357 -13.81 -17.39 -31.18
N PHE A 358 -12.74 -16.69 -31.62
CA PHE A 358 -12.34 -15.39 -31.09
C PHE A 358 -13.10 -14.22 -31.70
N ALA A 359 -13.76 -14.42 -32.85
CA ALA A 359 -14.55 -13.38 -33.46
C ALA A 359 -15.84 -13.11 -32.67
N LYS A 360 -16.45 -11.93 -32.84
CA LYS A 360 -17.72 -11.55 -32.19
C LYS A 360 -18.69 -12.73 -32.19
N PRO A 361 -19.39 -13.01 -31.06
CA PRO A 361 -20.18 -14.23 -30.92
C PRO A 361 -21.19 -14.33 -32.07
N GLN A 362 -21.06 -15.38 -32.87
CA GLN A 362 -22.16 -15.83 -33.72
C GLN A 362 -23.38 -16.04 -32.82
N ARG A 363 -24.62 -15.86 -33.33
CA ARG A 363 -25.85 -16.08 -32.54
C ARG A 363 -25.80 -17.47 -31.90
N VAL A 364 -25.49 -17.51 -30.60
CA VAL A 364 -25.38 -18.75 -29.83
C VAL A 364 -26.80 -19.19 -29.50
N HIS A 365 -27.18 -20.40 -29.92
CA HIS A 365 -28.54 -20.90 -29.75
C HIS A 365 -28.58 -21.84 -28.55
N PHE A 366 -28.72 -21.24 -27.37
CA PHE A 366 -28.84 -21.99 -26.13
C PHE A 366 -30.18 -22.75 -26.05
N GLN A 367 -30.10 -24.04 -25.75
CA GLN A 367 -31.25 -24.92 -25.54
C GLN A 367 -30.97 -25.87 -24.37
N PRO A 368 -31.99 -26.37 -23.65
CA PRO A 368 -31.82 -27.44 -22.69
C PRO A 368 -31.39 -28.72 -23.41
N LYS A 369 -30.22 -29.25 -23.07
CA LYS A 369 -29.64 -30.45 -23.70
C LYS A 369 -29.10 -31.43 -22.67
N ASP A 370 -29.15 -32.70 -23.02
CA ASP A 370 -28.55 -33.80 -22.26
C ASP A 370 -27.08 -33.94 -22.66
N LEU A 371 -26.18 -33.59 -21.72
CA LEU A 371 -24.75 -33.65 -21.96
C LEU A 371 -24.22 -35.09 -22.10
N HIS A 372 -24.83 -36.07 -21.44
CA HIS A 372 -24.42 -37.47 -21.55
C HIS A 372 -24.73 -38.00 -22.95
N GLN A 373 -25.93 -37.72 -23.47
CA GLN A 373 -26.30 -38.11 -24.82
C GLN A 373 -25.42 -37.41 -25.88
N MET A 374 -25.12 -36.12 -25.68
CA MET A 374 -24.19 -35.40 -26.55
C MET A 374 -22.80 -36.02 -26.53
N LEU A 375 -22.30 -36.38 -25.36
CA LEU A 375 -21.00 -37.05 -25.20
C LEU A 375 -20.97 -38.40 -25.91
N LYS A 376 -22.00 -39.24 -25.74
CA LYS A 376 -22.13 -40.53 -26.45
C LYS A 376 -22.07 -40.36 -27.97
N ASN A 377 -22.79 -39.38 -28.50
CA ASN A 377 -22.78 -39.08 -29.93
C ASN A 377 -21.37 -38.66 -30.40
N THR A 378 -20.66 -37.86 -29.60
CA THR A 378 -19.28 -37.45 -29.92
C THR A 378 -18.30 -38.63 -29.84
N VAL A 379 -18.42 -39.50 -28.83
CA VAL A 379 -17.60 -40.71 -28.70
C VAL A 379 -17.79 -41.62 -29.92
N ALA A 380 -19.02 -41.82 -30.38
CA ALA A 380 -19.30 -42.61 -31.58
C ALA A 380 -18.57 -42.09 -32.83
N LEU A 381 -18.45 -40.76 -32.99
CA LEU A 381 -17.73 -40.14 -34.10
C LEU A 381 -16.20 -40.33 -34.01
N LEU A 382 -15.65 -40.38 -32.79
CA LEU A 382 -14.21 -40.51 -32.57
C LEU A 382 -13.75 -41.96 -32.35
N ASN A 383 -14.68 -42.91 -32.23
CA ASN A 383 -14.39 -44.29 -31.88
C ASN A 383 -13.43 -44.95 -32.89
N THR A 384 -13.62 -44.72 -34.19
CA THR A 384 -12.72 -45.23 -35.23
C THR A 384 -11.28 -44.73 -35.02
N LYS A 385 -11.10 -43.44 -34.73
CA LYS A 385 -9.78 -42.85 -34.46
C LYS A 385 -9.17 -43.43 -33.19
N ALA A 386 -9.96 -43.58 -32.12
CA ALA A 386 -9.50 -44.18 -30.87
C ALA A 386 -9.00 -45.61 -31.08
N ILE A 387 -9.76 -46.43 -31.80
CA ILE A 387 -9.37 -47.82 -32.15
C ILE A 387 -8.08 -47.85 -32.98
N MET A 388 -7.94 -46.97 -33.98
CA MET A 388 -6.72 -46.88 -34.79
C MET A 388 -5.48 -46.48 -33.97
N SER A 389 -5.68 -45.77 -32.85
CA SER A 389 -4.62 -45.42 -31.90
C SER A 389 -4.49 -46.40 -30.73
N ASN A 390 -5.18 -47.55 -30.78
CA ASN A 390 -5.20 -48.55 -29.71
C ASN A 390 -5.68 -47.99 -28.35
N VAL A 391 -6.63 -47.04 -28.40
CA VAL A 391 -7.23 -46.38 -27.24
C VAL A 391 -8.66 -46.88 -27.03
N GLU A 392 -8.97 -47.34 -25.82
CA GLU A 392 -10.31 -47.77 -25.40
C GLU A 392 -11.02 -46.62 -24.65
N ILE A 393 -12.24 -46.28 -25.05
CA ILE A 393 -13.05 -45.26 -24.36
C ILE A 393 -14.14 -45.95 -23.52
N LYS A 394 -14.07 -45.78 -22.19
CA LYS A 394 -15.02 -46.35 -21.22
C LYS A 394 -15.98 -45.28 -20.70
N ASP A 395 -17.27 -45.48 -20.96
CA ASP A 395 -18.35 -44.68 -20.38
C ASP A 395 -18.71 -45.24 -19.00
N GLU A 396 -18.29 -44.55 -17.93
CA GLU A 396 -18.52 -44.91 -16.54
C GLU A 396 -19.56 -43.98 -15.87
N ILE A 397 -20.35 -43.24 -16.66
CA ILE A 397 -21.40 -42.35 -16.17
C ILE A 397 -22.60 -43.18 -15.73
N GLN A 398 -22.78 -43.31 -14.41
CA GLN A 398 -23.88 -44.07 -13.80
C GLN A 398 -25.07 -43.20 -13.37
N GLU A 399 -24.84 -41.91 -13.11
CA GLU A 399 -25.87 -40.98 -12.66
C GLU A 399 -26.63 -40.35 -13.83
N LEU A 400 -27.95 -40.17 -13.67
CA LEU A 400 -28.75 -39.39 -14.61
C LEU A 400 -28.42 -37.90 -14.42
N LEU A 401 -27.78 -37.29 -15.43
CA LEU A 401 -27.40 -35.89 -15.38
C LEU A 401 -28.58 -34.98 -15.74
N PRO A 402 -28.79 -33.86 -15.03
CA PRO A 402 -29.82 -32.88 -15.38
C PRO A 402 -29.49 -32.17 -16.71
N LEU A 403 -30.52 -31.61 -17.34
CA LEU A 403 -30.37 -30.84 -18.57
C LEU A 403 -29.58 -29.55 -18.31
N VAL A 404 -28.66 -29.24 -19.22
CA VAL A 404 -27.85 -28.01 -19.20
C VAL A 404 -28.30 -27.10 -20.34
N PHE A 405 -28.40 -25.80 -20.06
CA PHE A 405 -28.71 -24.80 -21.07
C PHE A 405 -27.44 -24.46 -21.85
N CYS A 406 -27.29 -24.99 -23.06
CA CYS A 406 -26.07 -24.83 -23.85
C CYS A 406 -26.32 -24.82 -25.37
N ASP A 407 -25.32 -24.37 -26.12
CA ASP A 407 -25.24 -24.55 -27.57
C ASP A 407 -24.61 -25.92 -27.88
N GLU A 408 -25.38 -26.76 -28.56
CA GLU A 408 -24.98 -28.15 -28.82
C GLU A 408 -23.69 -28.26 -29.63
N ASN A 409 -23.50 -27.38 -30.62
CA ASN A 409 -22.35 -27.45 -31.52
C ASN A 409 -21.06 -27.00 -30.82
N GLN A 410 -21.14 -25.92 -30.04
CA GLN A 410 -19.99 -25.43 -29.28
C GLN A 410 -19.55 -26.43 -28.20
N ILE A 411 -20.48 -27.03 -27.47
CA ILE A 411 -20.12 -28.04 -26.45
C ILE A 411 -19.59 -29.32 -27.10
N LYS A 412 -20.15 -29.76 -28.24
CA LYS A 412 -19.56 -30.86 -29.03
C LYS A 412 -18.12 -30.57 -29.43
N GLN A 413 -17.82 -29.32 -29.83
CA GLN A 413 -16.45 -28.92 -30.15
C GLN A 413 -15.51 -29.04 -28.93
N VAL A 414 -15.96 -28.66 -27.74
CA VAL A 414 -15.17 -28.86 -26.49
C VAL A 414 -14.91 -30.35 -26.25
N PHE A 415 -15.93 -31.20 -26.38
CA PHE A 415 -15.77 -32.65 -26.21
C PHE A 415 -14.79 -33.25 -27.21
N ILE A 416 -14.90 -32.86 -28.48
CA ILE A 416 -13.98 -33.31 -29.55
C ILE A 416 -12.54 -32.90 -29.23
N ASN A 417 -12.34 -31.66 -28.78
CA ASN A 417 -11.00 -31.15 -28.45
C ASN A 417 -10.37 -31.89 -27.26
N VAL A 418 -11.15 -32.14 -26.20
CA VAL A 418 -10.66 -32.88 -25.03
C VAL A 418 -10.35 -34.34 -25.40
N LEU A 419 -11.26 -35.03 -26.08
CA LEU A 419 -11.07 -36.43 -26.48
C LEU A 419 -9.89 -36.61 -27.45
N ASN A 420 -9.75 -35.74 -28.45
CA ASN A 420 -8.59 -35.79 -29.36
C ASN A 420 -7.28 -35.55 -28.60
N ASN A 421 -7.26 -34.62 -27.65
CA ASN A 421 -6.07 -34.38 -26.84
C ASN A 421 -5.68 -35.61 -26.01
N SER A 422 -6.66 -36.29 -25.42
CA SER A 422 -6.44 -37.52 -24.67
C SER A 422 -5.96 -38.68 -25.56
N ILE A 423 -6.57 -38.89 -26.74
CA ILE A 423 -6.12 -39.93 -27.69
C ILE A 423 -4.67 -39.67 -28.12
N GLU A 424 -4.35 -38.43 -28.48
CA GLU A 424 -3.00 -38.06 -28.95
C GLU A 424 -1.94 -38.09 -27.84
N ALA A 425 -2.35 -38.02 -26.58
CA ALA A 425 -1.44 -38.15 -25.43
C ALA A 425 -1.06 -39.61 -25.12
N MET A 426 -1.68 -40.59 -25.79
CA MET A 426 -1.48 -42.03 -25.61
C MET A 426 -0.99 -42.70 -26.90
N PRO A 427 0.24 -42.41 -27.38
CA PRO A 427 0.75 -42.97 -28.63
C PRO A 427 0.93 -44.49 -28.61
N GLU A 428 1.10 -45.10 -27.43
CA GLU A 428 1.21 -46.55 -27.24
C GLU A 428 -0.15 -47.23 -26.95
N GLY A 429 -1.25 -46.47 -26.99
CA GLY A 429 -2.57 -46.92 -26.56
C GLY A 429 -2.82 -46.71 -25.07
N GLY A 430 -4.03 -47.05 -24.62
CA GLY A 430 -4.46 -46.86 -23.24
C GLY A 430 -5.98 -46.74 -23.08
N THR A 431 -6.44 -46.33 -21.90
CA THR A 431 -7.87 -46.16 -21.62
C THR A 431 -8.23 -44.69 -21.37
N ILE A 432 -9.30 -44.20 -22.00
CA ILE A 432 -9.99 -42.97 -21.59
C ILE A 432 -11.21 -43.35 -20.75
N ARG A 433 -11.33 -42.84 -19.53
CA ARG A 433 -12.50 -43.03 -18.67
C ARG A 433 -13.33 -41.77 -18.62
N LEU A 434 -14.62 -41.91 -18.93
CA LEU A 434 -15.61 -40.83 -18.89
C LEU A 434 -16.44 -40.97 -17.62
N GLY A 435 -16.38 -39.96 -16.78
CA GLY A 435 -17.17 -39.86 -15.55
C GLY A 435 -18.12 -38.67 -15.59
N GLY A 436 -19.17 -38.73 -14.79
CA GLY A 436 -20.22 -37.73 -14.77
C GLY A 436 -20.92 -37.74 -13.42
N ASN A 437 -21.08 -36.57 -12.82
CA ASN A 437 -21.87 -36.41 -11.60
C ASN A 437 -22.53 -35.03 -11.55
N CYS A 438 -23.52 -34.89 -10.67
CA CYS A 438 -24.12 -33.61 -10.34
C CYS A 438 -24.00 -33.34 -8.84
N LYS A 439 -23.28 -32.28 -8.47
CA LYS A 439 -23.13 -31.83 -7.06
C LYS A 439 -23.33 -30.32 -6.98
N ASP A 440 -23.99 -29.86 -5.93
CA ASP A 440 -24.19 -28.43 -5.63
C ASP A 440 -24.77 -27.60 -6.79
N GLY A 441 -25.68 -28.18 -7.57
CA GLY A 441 -26.29 -27.52 -8.73
C GLY A 441 -25.32 -27.33 -9.91
N GLN A 442 -24.23 -28.10 -9.96
CA GLN A 442 -23.30 -28.14 -11.09
C GLN A 442 -23.17 -29.57 -11.63
N VAL A 443 -23.26 -29.71 -12.95
CA VAL A 443 -22.92 -30.94 -13.67
C VAL A 443 -21.44 -30.93 -13.96
N THR A 444 -20.74 -31.98 -13.55
CA THR A 444 -19.33 -32.19 -13.85
C THR A 444 -19.17 -33.42 -14.74
N LEU A 445 -18.57 -33.24 -15.90
CA LEU A 445 -18.05 -34.32 -16.74
C LEU A 445 -16.53 -34.42 -16.55
N SER A 446 -16.00 -35.63 -16.37
CA SER A 446 -14.58 -35.90 -16.23
C SER A 446 -14.08 -36.80 -17.35
N PHE A 447 -12.94 -36.42 -17.93
CA PHE A 447 -12.23 -37.17 -18.98
C PHE A 447 -10.86 -37.52 -18.41
N SER A 448 -10.62 -38.79 -18.12
CA SER A 448 -9.34 -39.27 -17.57
C SER A 448 -8.62 -40.09 -18.62
N ASP A 449 -7.41 -39.71 -18.99
CA ASP A 449 -6.52 -40.50 -19.84
C ASP A 449 -5.31 -41.05 -19.06
N GLU A 450 -4.70 -42.09 -19.62
CA GLU A 450 -3.49 -42.76 -19.11
C GLU A 450 -2.24 -42.33 -19.91
N GLY A 451 -2.27 -41.13 -20.50
CA GLY A 451 -1.22 -40.64 -21.39
C GLY A 451 0.06 -40.19 -20.70
N VAL A 452 0.95 -39.56 -21.48
CA VAL A 452 2.25 -39.04 -21.02
C VAL A 452 2.16 -38.00 -19.89
N GLY A 453 0.97 -37.44 -19.66
CA GLY A 453 0.74 -36.39 -18.67
C GLY A 453 1.45 -35.09 -18.99
N ILE A 454 1.36 -34.12 -18.08
CA ILE A 454 1.84 -32.76 -18.27
C ILE A 454 2.57 -32.28 -17.02
N SER A 455 3.75 -31.69 -17.20
CA SER A 455 4.55 -31.17 -16.08
C SER A 455 3.95 -29.90 -15.48
N GLU A 456 4.23 -29.66 -14.20
CA GLU A 456 3.69 -28.52 -13.44
C GLU A 456 4.01 -27.17 -14.09
N ASN A 457 5.26 -27.00 -14.56
CA ASN A 457 5.68 -25.80 -15.30
C ASN A 457 4.91 -25.58 -16.62
N ARG A 458 4.36 -26.63 -17.22
CA ARG A 458 3.58 -26.53 -18.46
C ARG A 458 2.10 -26.32 -18.16
N LEU A 459 1.57 -26.97 -17.13
CA LEU A 459 0.18 -26.80 -16.66
C LEU A 459 -0.20 -25.34 -16.45
N THR A 460 0.71 -24.51 -15.94
CA THR A 460 0.48 -23.06 -15.72
C THR A 460 0.31 -22.25 -17.01
N ARG A 461 0.79 -22.76 -18.15
CA ARG A 461 0.78 -22.09 -19.46
C ARG A 461 -0.25 -22.65 -20.42
N ILE A 462 -0.93 -23.72 -20.03
CA ILE A 462 -1.93 -24.40 -20.86
C ILE A 462 -3.16 -23.51 -21.03
N GLY A 463 -3.54 -23.27 -22.28
CA GLY A 463 -4.61 -22.32 -22.62
C GLY A 463 -4.11 -20.96 -23.08
N GLU A 464 -2.79 -20.70 -23.01
CA GLU A 464 -2.18 -19.57 -23.72
C GLU A 464 -2.36 -19.73 -25.24
N PRO A 465 -2.73 -18.66 -25.98
CA PRO A 465 -2.82 -18.71 -27.44
C PRO A 465 -1.50 -19.16 -28.07
N PHE A 466 -1.59 -20.06 -29.05
CA PHE A 466 -0.44 -20.61 -29.81
C PHE A 466 0.54 -21.46 -28.97
N TYR A 467 0.23 -21.74 -27.71
CA TYR A 467 1.05 -22.63 -26.89
C TYR A 467 0.69 -24.10 -27.18
N THR A 468 1.64 -24.83 -27.73
CA THR A 468 1.50 -26.27 -28.07
C THR A 468 2.84 -26.97 -28.03
N THR A 469 2.85 -28.22 -27.58
CA THR A 469 4.03 -29.11 -27.64
C THR A 469 3.96 -30.08 -28.81
N LYS A 470 2.87 -30.05 -29.60
CA LYS A 470 2.62 -30.96 -30.72
C LYS A 470 3.10 -30.31 -32.02
N GLU A 471 3.91 -31.02 -32.82
CA GLU A 471 4.40 -30.53 -34.13
C GLU A 471 3.29 -30.07 -35.09
N LYS A 472 2.12 -30.73 -35.03
CA LYS A 472 0.96 -30.40 -35.88
C LYS A 472 -0.12 -29.56 -35.20
N GLY A 473 0.04 -29.24 -33.91
CA GLY A 473 -0.97 -28.54 -33.12
C GLY A 473 -0.94 -27.03 -33.33
N THR A 474 -2.12 -26.40 -33.42
CA THR A 474 -2.26 -24.95 -33.55
C THR A 474 -2.05 -24.19 -32.24
N GLY A 475 -2.22 -24.88 -31.10
CA GLY A 475 -2.25 -24.25 -29.78
C GLY A 475 -3.51 -23.41 -29.52
N LEU A 476 -4.52 -23.45 -30.40
CA LEU A 476 -5.75 -22.67 -30.27
C LEU A 476 -6.91 -23.46 -29.67
N GLY A 477 -6.94 -24.79 -29.85
CA GLY A 477 -8.12 -25.61 -29.51
C GLY A 477 -8.52 -25.59 -28.03
N LEU A 478 -7.55 -25.59 -27.11
CA LEU A 478 -7.88 -25.54 -25.68
C LEU A 478 -8.31 -24.13 -25.26
N MET A 479 -7.70 -23.09 -25.82
CA MET A 479 -8.12 -21.71 -25.60
C MET A 479 -9.55 -21.47 -26.11
N ALA A 480 -9.88 -21.99 -27.30
CA ALA A 480 -11.23 -22.00 -27.83
C ALA A 480 -12.19 -22.73 -26.88
N SER A 481 -11.76 -23.85 -26.30
CA SER A 481 -12.55 -24.59 -25.30
C SER A 481 -12.81 -23.76 -24.04
N TYR A 482 -11.81 -23.06 -23.51
CA TYR A 482 -11.98 -22.12 -22.41
C TYR A 482 -12.99 -21.02 -22.75
N LYS A 483 -12.90 -20.43 -23.94
CA LYS A 483 -13.82 -19.37 -24.37
C LYS A 483 -15.25 -19.85 -24.52
N ILE A 484 -15.44 -21.03 -25.11
CA ILE A 484 -16.75 -21.68 -25.22
C ILE A 484 -17.31 -21.93 -23.81
N MET A 485 -16.53 -22.50 -22.90
CA MET A 485 -16.97 -22.77 -21.54
C MET A 485 -17.30 -21.48 -20.78
N GLU A 486 -16.50 -20.42 -20.92
CA GLU A 486 -16.77 -19.10 -20.35
C GLU A 486 -18.11 -18.53 -20.84
N ASN A 487 -18.37 -18.58 -22.16
CA ASN A 487 -19.65 -18.15 -22.75
C ASN A 487 -20.85 -18.94 -22.19
N HIS A 488 -20.62 -20.18 -21.76
CA HIS A 488 -21.61 -21.05 -21.13
C HIS A 488 -21.64 -20.95 -19.60
N LYS A 489 -20.89 -20.00 -19.00
CA LYS A 489 -20.70 -19.86 -17.55
C LYS A 489 -20.18 -21.14 -16.88
N GLY A 490 -19.50 -21.98 -17.65
CA GLY A 490 -18.86 -23.21 -17.20
C GLY A 490 -17.39 -23.00 -16.86
N GLN A 491 -16.75 -24.05 -16.35
CA GLN A 491 -15.33 -24.04 -15.97
C GLN A 491 -14.63 -25.28 -16.50
N ILE A 492 -13.36 -25.13 -16.91
CA ILE A 492 -12.46 -26.24 -17.21
C ILE A 492 -11.43 -26.31 -16.09
N LYS A 493 -11.25 -27.49 -15.49
CA LYS A 493 -10.17 -27.76 -14.53
C LYS A 493 -9.35 -28.95 -15.02
N ILE A 494 -8.04 -28.77 -15.11
CA ILE A 494 -7.12 -29.81 -15.58
C ILE A 494 -6.19 -30.19 -14.43
N THR A 495 -6.05 -31.49 -14.18
CA THR A 495 -5.06 -32.06 -13.25
C THR A 495 -4.27 -33.12 -14.00
N SER A 496 -2.95 -33.05 -13.95
CA SER A 496 -2.09 -33.97 -14.71
C SER A 496 -0.82 -34.26 -13.92
N GLU A 497 -0.30 -35.48 -14.07
CA GLU A 497 0.99 -35.88 -13.53
C GLU A 497 1.77 -36.62 -14.63
N VAL A 498 3.06 -36.28 -14.77
CA VAL A 498 3.93 -36.84 -15.81
C VAL A 498 3.99 -38.36 -15.68
N ASN A 499 3.75 -39.06 -16.80
CA ASN A 499 3.67 -40.52 -16.92
C ASN A 499 2.53 -41.20 -16.14
N LYS A 500 1.55 -40.45 -15.61
CA LYS A 500 0.32 -41.01 -15.05
C LYS A 500 -0.94 -40.64 -15.83
N GLY A 501 -0.87 -39.60 -16.66
CA GLY A 501 -1.98 -39.15 -17.50
C GLY A 501 -2.62 -37.85 -17.02
N THR A 502 -3.74 -37.51 -17.64
CA THR A 502 -4.43 -36.22 -17.43
C THR A 502 -5.91 -36.43 -17.15
N ILE A 503 -6.45 -35.64 -16.22
CA ILE A 503 -7.87 -35.56 -15.94
C ILE A 503 -8.36 -34.14 -16.26
N VAL A 504 -9.35 -34.06 -17.15
CA VAL A 504 -10.04 -32.81 -17.50
C VAL A 504 -11.45 -32.86 -16.94
N HIS A 505 -11.79 -31.88 -16.10
CA HIS A 505 -13.13 -31.67 -15.58
C HIS A 505 -13.80 -30.50 -16.29
N LEU A 506 -14.93 -30.76 -16.94
CA LEU A 506 -15.82 -29.76 -17.51
C LEU A 506 -17.02 -29.58 -16.58
N ARG A 507 -17.19 -28.38 -16.04
CA ARG A 507 -18.26 -28.04 -15.10
C ARG A 507 -19.25 -27.09 -15.74
N PHE A 508 -20.53 -27.40 -15.57
CA PHE A 508 -21.65 -26.65 -16.14
C PHE A 508 -22.64 -26.28 -15.04
N PRO A 509 -23.17 -25.05 -15.04
CA PRO A 509 -24.27 -24.68 -14.14
C PRO A 509 -25.55 -25.41 -14.55
N VAL A 510 -26.25 -26.00 -13.58
CA VAL A 510 -27.58 -26.58 -13.79
C VAL A 510 -28.60 -25.45 -13.82
N LEU A 511 -29.66 -25.61 -14.63
CA LEU A 511 -30.86 -24.76 -14.56
C LEU A 511 -31.47 -24.84 -13.16
N SER A 512 -31.11 -23.92 -12.26
CA SER A 512 -32.00 -23.55 -11.17
C SER A 512 -33.23 -22.91 -11.79
N GLY A 513 -34.40 -23.52 -11.62
CA GLY A 513 -35.64 -23.07 -12.23
C GLY A 513 -35.81 -21.55 -12.11
N GLN A 514 -36.03 -20.90 -13.25
CA GLN A 514 -36.56 -19.55 -13.26
C GLN A 514 -37.88 -19.60 -12.50
N HIS A 515 -37.90 -19.03 -11.29
CA HIS A 515 -39.12 -18.41 -10.81
C HIS A 515 -39.49 -17.36 -11.84
N SER A 516 -40.64 -17.59 -12.47
CA SER A 516 -41.41 -16.63 -13.23
C SER A 516 -41.49 -15.30 -12.46
N GLY A 517 -41.02 -14.24 -13.10
CA GLY A 517 -41.22 -12.85 -12.72
C GLY A 517 -41.54 -12.06 -13.96
#